data_AF-A0A285LG14-F1
#
_entry.id   AF-A0A285LG14-F1
#
_cell.length_a   1.000
_cell.length_b   1.000
_cell.length_c   1.000
_cell.angle_alpha   90.00
_cell.angle_beta   90.00
_cell.angle_gamma   90.00
#
_symmetry.space_group_name_H-M   'P 1'
#
loop_
_entity.id
_entity.type
_entity.pdbx_description
1 polymer ?
#
loop_
_entity_poly.entity_id
_entity_poly.type
_entity_poly.pdbx_seq_one_letter_code
_entity_poly.pdbx_strand_id
1 'polypeptide(L)'
;MTSRSRQAGQLAYRLCQRTGCHVECNYLGPRRDSYGGWRIEWCDGPTEVEMRQHVADLAAPLPAIATADLRYGRGDTDQARAVALLLWLDEHRADARHLGWNLAYEVYRETSYPNRADDIWQARAKTLLRATRHGVMSDEALALLREHATVGWDSTLAWLDSPTDGARHLRVVQ
;
A
#
# COMPACT_ATOMS: atom_id res chain seq x y z
N MET A 1 -20.70 18.48 -19.23
CA MET A 1 -20.53 17.60 -18.06
C MET A 1 -21.81 16.79 -17.87
N THR A 2 -21.75 15.46 -17.87
CA THR A 2 -22.95 14.59 -17.81
C THR A 2 -23.43 14.37 -16.37
N SER A 3 -24.68 13.90 -16.19
CA SER A 3 -25.19 13.47 -14.87
C SER A 3 -24.27 12.43 -14.21
N ARG A 4 -23.77 11.48 -15.01
CA ARG A 4 -22.85 10.43 -14.56
C ARG A 4 -21.53 11.02 -14.05
N SER A 5 -20.92 11.94 -14.79
CA SER A 5 -19.68 12.61 -14.34
C SER A 5 -19.86 13.39 -13.03
N ARG A 6 -21.01 14.06 -12.84
CA ARG A 6 -21.29 14.78 -11.60
C ARG A 6 -21.44 13.82 -10.42
N GLN A 7 -22.17 12.73 -10.59
CA GLN A 7 -22.36 11.74 -9.53
C GLN A 7 -21.07 10.96 -9.23
N ALA A 8 -20.21 10.71 -10.22
CA ALA A 8 -18.87 10.16 -10.00
C ALA A 8 -18.03 11.07 -9.07
N GLY A 9 -18.03 12.38 -9.32
CA GLY A 9 -17.36 13.35 -8.45
C GLY A 9 -17.94 13.40 -7.04
N GLN A 10 -19.28 13.30 -6.91
CA GLN A 10 -19.95 13.21 -5.60
C GLN A 10 -19.59 11.92 -4.86
N LEU A 11 -19.51 10.78 -5.55
CA LEU A 11 -19.08 9.51 -4.96
C LEU A 11 -17.63 9.60 -4.47
N ALA A 12 -16.72 10.08 -5.31
CA ALA A 12 -15.32 10.27 -4.96
C ALA A 12 -15.17 11.15 -3.71
N TYR A 13 -15.84 12.30 -3.67
CA TYR A 13 -15.83 13.19 -2.51
C TYR A 13 -16.30 12.50 -1.23
N ARG A 14 -17.41 11.74 -1.27
CA ARG A 14 -17.92 11.00 -0.12
C ARG A 14 -16.96 9.90 0.33
N LEU A 15 -16.31 9.22 -0.62
CA LEU A 15 -15.27 8.23 -0.32
C LEU A 15 -14.05 8.89 0.34
N CYS A 16 -13.64 10.08 -0.10
CA CYS A 16 -12.59 10.84 0.58
C CYS A 16 -12.96 11.14 2.03
N GLN A 17 -14.20 11.59 2.29
CA GLN A 17 -14.68 11.86 3.64
C GLN A 17 -14.74 10.59 4.51
N ARG A 18 -15.22 9.47 3.93
CA ARG A 18 -15.40 8.21 4.66
C ARG A 18 -14.07 7.54 5.01
N THR A 19 -13.14 7.54 4.07
CA THR A 19 -11.86 6.82 4.20
C THR A 19 -10.76 7.71 4.78
N GLY A 20 -10.86 9.03 4.61
CA GLY A 20 -9.79 9.98 4.90
C GLY A 20 -8.58 9.85 3.97
N CYS A 21 -8.75 9.19 2.81
CA CYS A 21 -7.76 9.09 1.75
C CYS A 21 -8.20 9.95 0.56
N HIS A 22 -7.25 10.37 -0.28
CA HIS A 22 -7.61 10.95 -1.58
C HIS A 22 -8.13 9.85 -2.50
N VAL A 23 -9.35 10.04 -3.01
CA VAL A 23 -10.04 9.10 -3.89
C VAL A 23 -10.49 9.83 -5.14
N GLU A 24 -10.18 9.27 -6.30
CA GLU A 24 -10.59 9.78 -7.59
C GLU A 24 -11.57 8.82 -8.26
N CYS A 25 -12.48 9.36 -9.06
CA CYS A 25 -13.37 8.57 -9.92
C CYS A 25 -13.25 9.06 -11.36
N ASN A 26 -12.43 8.36 -12.14
CA ASN A 26 -12.00 8.75 -13.48
C ASN A 26 -12.73 7.94 -14.55
N TYR A 27 -13.05 8.57 -15.69
CA TYR A 27 -13.57 7.86 -16.86
C TYR A 27 -12.43 7.63 -17.86
N LEU A 28 -12.05 6.36 -18.04
CA LEU A 28 -10.91 5.97 -18.87
C LEU A 28 -11.30 5.65 -20.33
N GLY A 29 -12.45 6.15 -20.79
CA GLY A 29 -13.01 5.87 -22.10
C GLY A 29 -13.95 4.66 -22.12
N PRO A 30 -14.41 4.23 -23.32
CA PRO A 30 -15.33 3.10 -23.46
C PRO A 30 -14.76 1.80 -22.88
N ARG A 31 -15.61 0.98 -22.27
CA ARG A 31 -15.20 -0.31 -21.71
C ARG A 31 -14.80 -1.29 -22.83
N ARG A 32 -13.62 -1.88 -22.68
CA ARG A 32 -13.05 -3.00 -23.45
C ARG A 32 -12.55 -4.05 -22.47
N ASP A 33 -12.28 -5.27 -22.92
CA ASP A 33 -11.95 -6.45 -22.10
C ASP A 33 -11.20 -6.14 -20.79
N SER A 34 -10.04 -5.50 -20.89
CA SER A 34 -9.18 -5.14 -19.75
C SER A 34 -9.02 -3.64 -19.51
N TYR A 35 -9.69 -2.76 -20.26
CA TYR A 35 -9.47 -1.30 -20.23
C TYR A 35 -10.76 -0.47 -20.29
N GLY A 36 -10.70 0.78 -19.83
CA GLY A 36 -11.81 1.73 -19.93
C GLY A 36 -12.86 1.55 -18.84
N GLY A 37 -13.93 2.34 -18.96
CA GLY A 37 -15.00 2.46 -17.97
C GLY A 37 -14.69 3.48 -16.87
N TRP A 38 -15.57 3.53 -15.87
CA TRP A 38 -15.35 4.31 -14.66
C TRP A 38 -14.46 3.54 -13.70
N ARG A 39 -13.45 4.21 -13.16
CA ARG A 39 -12.47 3.64 -12.26
C ARG A 39 -12.35 4.48 -11.00
N ILE A 40 -12.39 3.83 -9.85
CA ILE A 40 -12.09 4.40 -8.55
C ILE A 40 -10.62 4.13 -8.24
N GLU A 41 -9.88 5.19 -7.94
CA GLU A 41 -8.45 5.13 -7.67
C GLU A 41 -8.14 5.81 -6.34
N TRP A 42 -7.28 5.19 -5.52
CA TRP A 42 -6.84 5.72 -4.22
C TRP A 42 -5.44 5.18 -3.88
N CYS A 43 -4.78 5.76 -2.88
CA CYS A 43 -3.43 5.36 -2.46
C CYS A 43 -3.40 5.00 -0.97
N ASP A 44 -2.73 3.89 -0.61
CA ASP A 44 -2.37 3.47 0.76
C ASP A 44 -3.50 3.41 1.81
N GLY A 45 -4.75 3.43 1.37
CA GLY A 45 -5.94 3.48 2.22
C GLY A 45 -6.55 2.12 2.50
N PRO A 46 -7.88 1.98 2.44
CA PRO A 46 -8.54 0.69 2.65
C PRO A 46 -8.12 -0.34 1.60
N THR A 47 -8.35 -1.61 1.90
CA THR A 47 -8.23 -2.69 0.90
C THR A 47 -9.25 -2.51 -0.22
N GLU A 48 -9.06 -3.24 -1.33
CA GLU A 48 -10.05 -3.22 -2.42
C GLU A 48 -11.43 -3.71 -1.96
N VAL A 49 -11.47 -4.72 -1.08
CA VAL A 49 -12.70 -5.28 -0.52
C VAL A 49 -13.46 -4.23 0.30
N GLU A 50 -12.76 -3.54 1.20
CA GLU A 50 -13.34 -2.47 2.01
C GLU A 50 -13.79 -1.28 1.14
N MET A 51 -13.00 -0.89 0.14
CA MET A 51 -13.40 0.18 -0.79
C MET A 51 -14.68 -0.17 -1.55
N ARG A 52 -14.82 -1.44 -1.99
CA ARG A 52 -16.06 -1.92 -2.61
C ARG A 52 -17.25 -1.82 -1.66
N GLN A 53 -17.04 -2.14 -0.37
CA GLN A 53 -18.08 -1.98 0.65
C GLN A 53 -18.47 -0.51 0.81
N HIS A 54 -17.48 0.39 0.93
CA HIS A 54 -17.75 1.84 1.03
C HIS A 54 -18.51 2.37 -0.19
N VAL A 55 -18.19 1.89 -1.39
CA VAL A 55 -18.94 2.25 -2.60
C VAL A 55 -20.38 1.75 -2.53
N ALA A 56 -20.61 0.50 -2.13
CA ALA A 56 -21.95 -0.06 -1.99
C ALA A 56 -22.81 0.76 -1.01
N ASP A 57 -22.23 1.17 0.13
CA ASP A 57 -22.91 1.96 1.15
C ASP A 57 -23.27 3.38 0.68
N LEU A 58 -22.43 3.99 -0.17
CA LEU A 58 -22.53 5.40 -0.53
C LEU A 58 -23.19 5.67 -1.89
N ALA A 59 -23.33 4.64 -2.74
CA ALA A 59 -23.81 4.79 -4.11
C ALA A 59 -25.34 4.76 -4.27
N ALA A 60 -26.10 4.31 -3.26
CA ALA A 60 -27.57 4.26 -3.31
C ALA A 60 -28.24 5.57 -3.79
N PRO A 61 -27.83 6.78 -3.33
CA PRO A 61 -28.39 8.04 -3.82
C PRO A 61 -27.80 8.52 -5.17
N LEU A 62 -26.95 7.73 -5.83
CA LEU A 62 -26.21 8.08 -7.05
C LEU A 62 -26.53 7.10 -8.21
N PRO A 63 -27.79 7.06 -8.71
CA PRO A 63 -28.25 6.03 -9.63
C PRO A 63 -27.63 6.08 -11.04
N ALA A 64 -26.95 7.17 -11.41
CA ALA A 64 -26.29 7.27 -12.72
C ALA A 64 -24.98 6.45 -12.78
N ILE A 65 -24.44 6.05 -11.62
CA ILE A 65 -23.25 5.22 -11.50
C ILE A 65 -23.69 3.78 -11.17
N ALA A 66 -23.61 2.89 -12.16
CA ALA A 66 -23.78 1.46 -11.91
C ALA A 66 -22.54 0.93 -11.19
N THR A 67 -22.68 0.57 -9.92
CA THR A 67 -21.54 0.11 -9.10
C THR A 67 -20.90 -1.17 -9.63
N ALA A 68 -21.69 -2.02 -10.31
CA ALA A 68 -21.21 -3.21 -11.00
C ALA A 68 -20.23 -2.92 -12.15
N ASP A 69 -20.30 -1.71 -12.73
CA ASP A 69 -19.43 -1.30 -13.83
C ASP A 69 -18.13 -0.62 -13.35
N LEU A 70 -18.03 -0.32 -12.05
CA LEU A 70 -16.87 0.35 -11.47
C LEU A 70 -15.68 -0.60 -11.39
N ARG A 71 -14.53 -0.08 -11.80
CA ARG A 71 -13.22 -0.70 -11.62
C ARG A 71 -12.49 -0.05 -10.46
N TYR A 72 -11.54 -0.78 -9.88
CA TYR A 72 -10.83 -0.35 -8.68
C TYR A 72 -9.33 -0.41 -8.94
N GLY A 73 -8.60 0.60 -8.47
CA GLY A 73 -7.15 0.67 -8.52
C GLY A 73 -6.63 1.24 -7.22
N ARG A 74 -6.01 0.40 -6.39
CA ARG A 74 -5.24 0.86 -5.25
C ARG A 74 -3.79 1.08 -5.71
N GLY A 75 -3.39 2.34 -5.79
CA GLY A 75 -2.00 2.72 -5.90
C GLY A 75 -1.29 2.51 -4.56
N ASP A 76 0.02 2.36 -4.62
CA ASP A 76 0.83 2.05 -3.47
C ASP A 76 2.12 2.85 -3.43
N THR A 77 2.58 3.15 -2.21
CA THR A 77 3.91 3.70 -1.97
C THR A 77 4.86 2.65 -1.43
N ASP A 78 6.15 2.83 -1.70
CA ASP A 78 7.20 1.96 -1.14
C ASP A 78 7.15 1.92 0.40
N GLN A 79 6.89 3.06 1.03
CA GLN A 79 6.76 3.14 2.49
C GLN A 79 5.56 2.32 2.97
N ALA A 80 4.41 2.41 2.33
CA ALA A 80 3.24 1.67 2.74
C ALA A 80 3.39 0.15 2.51
N ARG A 81 4.04 -0.27 1.41
CA ARG A 81 4.42 -1.68 1.20
C ARG A 81 5.36 -2.17 2.29
N ALA A 82 6.38 -1.39 2.64
CA ALA A 82 7.31 -1.74 3.70
C ALA A 82 6.60 -1.83 5.06
N VAL A 83 5.73 -0.88 5.41
CA VAL A 83 4.94 -0.93 6.65
C VAL A 83 4.06 -2.17 6.71
N ALA A 84 3.29 -2.44 5.64
CA ALA A 84 2.42 -3.61 5.57
C ALA A 84 3.21 -4.91 5.79
N LEU A 85 4.36 -5.04 5.13
CA LEU A 85 5.22 -6.21 5.28
C LEU A 85 5.77 -6.34 6.71
N LEU A 86 6.24 -5.23 7.31
CA LEU A 86 6.80 -5.25 8.66
C LEU A 86 5.75 -5.62 9.73
N LEU A 87 4.51 -5.11 9.60
CA LEU A 87 3.40 -5.49 10.47
C LEU A 87 3.09 -6.98 10.35
N TRP A 88 2.98 -7.49 9.12
CA TRP A 88 2.70 -8.90 8.88
C TRP A 88 3.80 -9.81 9.44
N LEU A 89 5.07 -9.42 9.27
CA LEU A 89 6.21 -10.17 9.81
C LEU A 89 6.27 -10.16 11.33
N ASP A 90 5.75 -9.14 12.00
CA ASP A 90 5.70 -9.13 13.46
C ASP A 90 4.80 -10.25 14.00
N GLU A 91 3.74 -10.59 13.26
CA GLU A 91 2.84 -11.71 13.52
C GLU A 91 3.39 -13.03 12.95
N HIS A 92 4.14 -12.99 11.84
CA HIS A 92 4.60 -14.16 11.06
C HIS A 92 6.13 -14.27 11.01
N ARG A 93 6.78 -14.14 12.16
CA ARG A 93 8.26 -13.99 12.29
C ARG A 93 9.05 -15.13 11.63
N ALA A 94 8.50 -16.33 11.62
CA ALA A 94 9.13 -17.51 11.01
C ALA A 94 9.28 -17.37 9.48
N ASP A 95 8.39 -16.62 8.84
CA ASP A 95 8.32 -16.47 7.39
C ASP A 95 9.30 -15.42 6.85
N ALA A 96 9.96 -14.68 7.74
CA ALA A 96 10.97 -13.69 7.39
C ALA A 96 12.12 -14.26 6.53
N ARG A 97 12.36 -15.58 6.57
CA ARG A 97 13.38 -16.27 5.76
C ARG A 97 12.92 -16.56 4.33
N HIS A 98 11.62 -16.54 4.08
CA HIS A 98 10.98 -16.90 2.82
C HIS A 98 10.45 -15.68 2.06
N LEU A 99 10.88 -14.47 2.45
CA LEU A 99 10.48 -13.23 1.82
C LEU A 99 10.79 -13.20 0.32
N GLY A 100 9.75 -12.88 -0.46
CA GLY A 100 9.81 -12.63 -1.88
C GLY A 100 8.83 -11.54 -2.28
N TRP A 101 8.99 -11.04 -3.51
CA TRP A 101 8.21 -9.91 -4.00
C TRP A 101 6.70 -10.16 -4.01
N ASN A 102 6.27 -11.38 -4.38
CA ASN A 102 4.86 -11.74 -4.42
C ASN A 102 4.20 -11.64 -3.04
N LEU A 103 4.88 -12.14 -2.00
CA LEU A 103 4.38 -12.05 -0.63
C LEU A 103 4.27 -10.58 -0.18
N ALA A 104 5.28 -9.75 -0.43
CA ALA A 104 5.22 -8.33 -0.09
C ALA A 104 4.05 -7.61 -0.79
N TYR A 105 3.78 -7.97 -2.05
CA TYR A 105 2.65 -7.44 -2.81
C TYR A 105 1.30 -7.93 -2.27
N GLU A 106 1.16 -9.22 -1.97
CA GLU A 106 -0.06 -9.81 -1.41
C GLU A 106 -0.38 -9.21 -0.03
N VAL A 107 0.60 -9.16 0.86
CA VAL A 107 0.47 -8.56 2.20
C VAL A 107 0.01 -7.10 2.10
N TYR A 108 0.60 -6.31 1.20
CA TYR A 108 0.16 -4.93 1.00
C TYR A 108 -1.30 -4.85 0.56
N ARG A 109 -1.74 -5.70 -0.37
CA ARG A 109 -3.13 -5.71 -0.86
C ARG A 109 -4.14 -6.03 0.24
N GLU A 110 -3.74 -6.84 1.21
CA GLU A 110 -4.57 -7.29 2.33
C GLU A 110 -4.48 -6.37 3.56
N THR A 111 -3.47 -5.50 3.62
CA THR A 111 -3.31 -4.56 4.74
C THR A 111 -4.13 -3.28 4.51
N SER A 112 -5.05 -2.99 5.43
CA SER A 112 -5.83 -1.75 5.45
C SER A 112 -5.03 -0.61 6.10
N TYR A 113 -5.05 0.57 5.47
CA TYR A 113 -4.44 1.80 5.99
C TYR A 113 -2.99 1.66 6.50
N PRO A 114 -2.05 1.06 5.73
CA PRO A 114 -0.64 0.99 6.14
C PRO A 114 -0.02 2.36 6.41
N ASN A 115 -0.52 3.44 5.80
CA ASN A 115 -0.07 4.80 6.08
C ASN A 115 -0.51 5.36 7.44
N ARG A 116 -1.41 4.66 8.16
CA ARG A 116 -1.90 5.03 9.50
C ARG A 116 -1.39 4.11 10.61
N ALA A 117 -0.54 3.14 10.27
CA ALA A 117 0.14 2.35 11.29
C ALA A 117 0.93 3.28 12.22
N ASP A 118 1.11 2.84 13.48
CA ASP A 118 1.83 3.60 14.50
C ASP A 118 3.18 4.14 14.01
N ASP A 119 3.57 5.30 14.54
CA ASP A 119 4.77 6.03 14.10
C ASP A 119 6.05 5.18 14.14
N ILE A 120 6.13 4.21 15.06
CA ILE A 120 7.26 3.27 15.14
C ILE A 120 7.38 2.42 13.87
N TRP A 121 6.28 1.94 13.32
CA TRP A 121 6.27 1.15 12.08
C TRP A 121 6.59 2.01 10.86
N GLN A 122 6.09 3.25 10.84
CA GLN A 122 6.47 4.23 9.81
C GLN A 122 7.97 4.52 9.85
N ALA A 123 8.55 4.68 11.04
CA ALA A 123 9.98 4.93 11.22
C ALA A 123 10.81 3.73 10.77
N ARG A 124 10.45 2.52 11.21
CA ARG A 124 11.12 1.27 10.81
C ARG A 124 11.09 1.07 9.30
N ALA A 125 9.94 1.31 8.65
CA ALA A 125 9.84 1.24 7.20
C ALA A 125 10.79 2.23 6.51
N LYS A 126 10.89 3.47 7.00
CA LYS A 126 11.85 4.46 6.48
C LYS A 126 13.30 4.01 6.67
N THR A 127 13.64 3.43 7.82
CA THR A 127 14.99 2.87 8.08
C THR A 127 15.33 1.79 7.07
N LEU A 128 14.41 0.83 6.85
CA LEU A 128 14.57 -0.22 5.85
C LEU A 128 14.82 0.36 4.46
N LEU A 129 13.97 1.29 4.01
CA LEU A 129 14.09 1.88 2.68
C LEU A 129 15.41 2.64 2.53
N ARG A 130 15.82 3.42 3.54
CA ARG A 130 17.10 4.15 3.54
C ARG A 130 18.34 3.26 3.50
N ALA A 131 18.23 2.03 4.00
CA ALA A 131 19.32 1.06 3.94
C ALA A 131 19.55 0.54 2.50
N THR A 132 18.57 0.71 1.60
CA THR A 132 18.73 0.38 0.17
C THR A 132 19.38 1.51 -0.61
N ARG A 133 19.95 1.18 -1.78
CA ARG A 133 20.60 2.18 -2.64
C ARG A 133 19.66 3.27 -3.15
N HIS A 134 18.40 2.92 -3.36
CA HIS A 134 17.42 3.76 -4.06
C HIS A 134 16.32 4.32 -3.16
N GLY A 135 16.23 3.90 -1.90
CA GLY A 135 15.17 4.36 -1.01
C GLY A 135 13.81 3.76 -1.32
N VAL A 136 13.75 2.61 -1.99
CA VAL A 136 12.51 2.00 -2.50
C VAL A 136 12.37 0.54 -2.08
N MET A 137 11.13 0.07 -2.05
CA MET A 137 10.85 -1.32 -1.73
C MET A 137 11.31 -2.16 -2.92
N SER A 138 12.29 -3.04 -2.68
CA SER A 138 13.02 -3.76 -3.72
C SER A 138 13.53 -5.11 -3.21
N ASP A 139 14.08 -5.93 -4.10
CA ASP A 139 14.74 -7.18 -3.72
C ASP A 139 15.90 -6.96 -2.73
N GLU A 140 16.57 -5.80 -2.80
CA GLU A 140 17.60 -5.38 -1.83
C GLU A 140 16.99 -5.19 -0.44
N ALA A 141 15.85 -4.49 -0.32
CA ALA A 141 15.14 -4.35 0.96
C ALA A 141 14.74 -5.71 1.54
N LEU A 142 14.20 -6.61 0.69
CA LEU A 142 13.81 -7.96 1.10
C LEU A 142 15.02 -8.83 1.50
N ALA A 143 16.17 -8.66 0.83
CA ALA A 143 17.41 -9.34 1.19
C ALA A 143 17.94 -8.86 2.55
N LEU A 144 17.94 -7.56 2.82
CA LEU A 144 18.33 -7.00 4.11
C LEU A 144 17.45 -7.52 5.24
N LEU A 145 16.12 -7.51 5.06
CA LEU A 145 15.20 -8.09 6.05
C LEU A 145 15.50 -9.58 6.30
N ARG A 146 15.72 -10.37 5.25
CA ARG A 146 16.09 -11.79 5.39
C ARG A 146 17.38 -11.97 6.17
N GLU A 147 18.42 -11.21 5.82
CA GLU A 147 19.73 -11.26 6.48
C GLU A 147 19.60 -10.98 7.98
N HIS A 148 18.98 -9.86 8.36
CA HIS A 148 18.80 -9.50 9.77
C HIS A 148 17.89 -10.49 10.52
N ALA A 149 16.85 -11.00 9.85
CA ALA A 149 15.95 -11.99 10.44
C ALA A 149 16.60 -13.36 10.70
N THR A 150 17.76 -13.66 10.09
CA THR A 150 18.51 -14.88 10.43
C THR A 150 19.02 -14.87 11.88
N VAL A 151 19.36 -13.69 12.40
CA VAL A 151 19.83 -13.48 13.78
C VAL A 151 18.64 -13.54 14.75
N GLY A 152 17.50 -12.99 14.34
CA GLY A 152 16.26 -12.99 15.10
C GLY A 152 15.42 -11.75 14.84
N TRP A 153 14.12 -11.85 15.04
CA TRP A 153 13.20 -10.73 14.79
C TRP A 153 13.45 -9.57 15.76
N ASP A 154 13.72 -9.82 17.03
CA ASP A 154 14.02 -8.75 18.00
C ASP A 154 15.29 -7.97 17.62
N SER A 155 16.32 -8.67 17.14
CA SER A 155 17.54 -8.02 16.59
C SER A 155 17.25 -7.24 15.31
N THR A 156 16.32 -7.72 14.49
CA THR A 156 15.86 -7.01 13.28
C THR A 156 15.12 -5.73 13.65
N LEU A 157 14.23 -5.78 14.65
CA LEU A 157 13.54 -4.59 15.15
C LEU A 157 14.51 -3.59 15.76
N ALA A 158 15.48 -4.05 16.56
CA ALA A 158 16.52 -3.18 17.11
C ALA A 158 17.36 -2.49 16.02
N TRP A 159 17.66 -3.20 14.92
CA TRP A 159 18.31 -2.60 13.75
C TRP A 159 17.42 -1.56 13.07
N LEU A 160 16.12 -1.86 12.86
CA LEU A 160 15.17 -0.92 12.24
C LEU A 160 14.90 0.33 13.12
N ASP A 161 14.99 0.18 14.44
CA ASP A 161 14.86 1.25 15.42
C ASP A 161 16.14 2.09 15.54
N SER A 162 17.28 1.60 15.02
CA SER A 162 18.54 2.32 15.07
C SER A 162 18.52 3.48 14.08
N PRO A 163 18.95 4.70 14.48
CA PRO A 163 19.09 5.80 13.55
C PRO A 163 20.12 5.44 12.49
N THR A 164 19.68 5.29 11.24
CA THR A 164 20.57 5.16 10.09
C THR A 164 21.15 6.55 9.79
N ASP A 165 22.16 6.93 10.55
CA ASP A 165 22.98 8.11 10.27
C ASP A 165 23.78 7.86 9.00
N GLY A 166 23.19 8.11 7.82
CA GLY A 166 23.86 8.48 6.56
C GLY A 166 25.09 7.67 6.10
N ALA A 167 25.39 6.52 6.70
CA ALA A 167 26.60 5.78 6.47
C ALA A 167 26.35 4.83 5.32
N ARG A 168 26.56 5.35 4.11
CA ARG A 168 26.98 4.56 2.96
C ARG A 168 28.22 3.75 3.37
N HIS A 169 28.03 2.61 4.02
CA HIS A 169 29.06 1.61 4.15
C HIS A 169 29.25 0.99 2.76
N LEU A 170 30.12 1.62 1.98
CA LEU A 170 30.87 0.94 0.93
C LEU A 170 31.53 -0.28 1.58
N ARG A 171 30.90 -1.45 1.49
CA ARG A 171 31.59 -2.72 1.65
C ARG A 171 32.59 -2.81 0.50
N VAL A 172 33.83 -2.39 0.76
CA VAL A 172 34.99 -2.77 -0.03
C VAL A 172 35.13 -4.28 0.15
N VAL A 173 34.83 -5.03 -0.91
CA VAL A 173 35.15 -6.45 -1.00
C VAL A 173 36.67 -6.56 -1.01
N GLN A 174 37.23 -7.23 0.01
CA GLN A 174 38.60 -7.74 -0.02
C GLN A 174 38.64 -9.10 -0.71
#